data_AF-A0A611U7N3-F1
#
_entry.id   AF-A0A611U7N3-F1
#
_cell.length_a   1.000
_cell.length_b   1.000
_cell.length_c   1.000
_cell.angle_alpha   90.00
_cell.angle_beta   90.00
_cell.angle_gamma   90.00
#
_symmetry.space_group_name_H-M   'P 1'
#
loop_
_entity.id
_entity.type
_entity.pdbx_description
1 polymer ?
#
loop_
_entity_poly.entity_id
_entity_poly.type
_entity_poly.pdbx_seq_one_letter_code
_entity_poly.pdbx_strand_id
1 'polypeptide(L)'
;TFTWPLSATGTLFALGLNYADHASELAFTPPKEPLVFIKAPNTFTEHHQTSVRPNNVEYMHYEAELVVVIGKTARKVSEAEAMEYVAGYTVCNDYAIRDYLENYYRPNL
;
A
#
# COMPACT_ATOMS: atom_id res chain seq x y z
N THR A 1 10.36 14.39 17.27
CA THR A 1 10.69 13.58 16.08
C THR A 1 10.00 12.24 16.24
N PHE A 2 9.04 11.92 15.37
CA PHE A 2 8.43 10.58 15.34
C PHE A 2 9.37 9.68 14.54
N THR A 3 10.21 8.92 15.24
CA THR A 3 11.01 7.85 14.64
C THR A 3 10.14 6.62 14.54
N TRP A 4 10.02 6.08 13.34
CA TRP A 4 9.25 4.88 13.07
C TRP A 4 9.81 3.70 13.89
N PRO A 5 9.07 3.18 14.89
CA PRO A 5 9.64 2.24 15.87
C PRO A 5 9.71 0.80 15.35
N LEU A 6 9.13 0.53 14.18
CA LEU A 6 9.13 -0.79 13.59
C LEU A 6 10.20 -0.77 12.51
N SER A 7 11.30 -1.49 12.66
CA SER A 7 12.06 -1.87 11.46
C SER A 7 11.09 -2.62 10.55
N ALA A 8 10.44 -1.91 9.63
CA ALA A 8 9.48 -2.47 8.67
C ALA A 8 10.30 -3.25 7.66
N THR A 9 10.78 -4.41 8.09
CA THR A 9 11.49 -5.38 7.27
C THR A 9 10.51 -6.42 6.70
N GLY A 10 9.25 -6.37 7.15
CA GLY A 10 8.17 -7.20 6.64
C GLY A 10 7.75 -6.79 5.23
N THR A 11 7.06 -7.70 4.56
CA THR A 11 6.46 -7.47 3.25
C THR A 11 5.27 -6.51 3.37
N LEU A 12 5.27 -5.41 2.60
CA LEU A 12 4.09 -4.55 2.47
C LEU A 12 3.20 -5.09 1.36
N PHE A 13 1.98 -5.44 1.74
CA PHE A 13 0.89 -5.77 0.82
C PHE A 13 0.00 -4.54 0.68
N ALA A 14 -0.13 -4.03 -0.53
CA ALA A 14 -1.01 -2.92 -0.85
C ALA A 14 -2.27 -3.44 -1.54
N LEU A 15 -3.40 -2.75 -1.33
CA LEU A 15 -4.70 -3.11 -1.85
C LEU A 15 -5.15 -2.08 -2.88
N GLY A 16 -5.43 -2.52 -4.10
CA GLY A 16 -6.03 -1.66 -5.13
C GLY A 16 -7.55 -1.62 -5.03
N LEU A 17 -8.15 -0.47 -5.40
CA LEU A 17 -9.60 -0.27 -5.51
C LEU A 17 -10.40 -0.57 -4.23
N ASN A 18 -9.80 -0.34 -3.06
CA ASN A 18 -10.38 -0.71 -1.77
C ASN A 18 -11.24 0.39 -1.10
N TYR A 19 -11.38 1.56 -1.74
CA TYR A 19 -12.34 2.60 -1.36
C TYR A 19 -13.46 2.66 -2.39
N ALA A 20 -14.71 2.52 -1.94
CA ALA A 20 -15.89 2.48 -2.81
C ALA A 20 -16.01 3.72 -3.70
N ASP A 21 -15.72 4.90 -3.14
CA ASP A 21 -15.76 6.17 -3.86
C ASP A 21 -14.71 6.20 -4.99
N HIS A 22 -13.50 5.69 -4.72
CA HIS A 22 -12.43 5.61 -5.73
C HIS A 22 -12.71 4.58 -6.84
N ALA A 23 -13.40 3.47 -6.52
CA ALA A 23 -13.83 2.51 -7.54
C ALA A 23 -14.88 3.13 -8.50
N SER A 24 -15.73 4.02 -7.99
CA SER A 24 -16.75 4.71 -8.78
C SER A 24 -16.18 5.79 -9.72
N GLU A 25 -15.09 6.46 -9.32
CA GLU A 25 -14.40 7.49 -10.12
C GLU A 25 -13.76 6.95 -11.40
N LEU A 26 -13.30 5.69 -11.36
CA LEU A 26 -12.59 5.06 -12.47
C LEU A 26 -13.49 4.21 -13.39
N ALA A 27 -14.82 4.26 -13.20
CA ALA A 27 -15.80 3.43 -13.92
C ALA A 27 -15.53 1.91 -13.85
N PHE A 28 -14.78 1.45 -12.85
CA PHE A 28 -14.51 0.03 -12.64
C PHE A 28 -15.59 -0.61 -11.78
N THR A 29 -15.93 -1.85 -12.11
CA THR A 29 -16.71 -2.69 -11.18
C THR A 29 -15.78 -3.06 -10.01
N PRO A 30 -16.17 -2.83 -8.74
CA PRO A 30 -15.34 -3.23 -7.60
C PRO A 30 -14.96 -4.70 -7.72
N PRO A 31 -13.68 -5.07 -7.50
CA PRO A 31 -13.25 -6.44 -7.69
C PRO A 31 -13.92 -7.34 -6.65
N LYS A 32 -14.33 -8.54 -7.05
CA LYS A 32 -14.96 -9.53 -6.15
C LYS A 32 -13.97 -10.11 -5.13
N GLU A 33 -12.69 -10.04 -5.45
CA GLU A 33 -11.58 -10.47 -4.61
C GLU A 33 -10.60 -9.30 -4.45
N PRO A 34 -9.88 -9.18 -3.32
CA PRO A 34 -8.92 -8.10 -3.13
C PRO A 34 -7.82 -8.10 -4.19
N LEU A 35 -7.59 -6.95 -4.84
CA LEU A 35 -6.44 -6.77 -5.73
C LEU A 35 -5.21 -6.45 -4.87
N VAL A 36 -4.29 -7.41 -4.76
CA VAL A 36 -3.11 -7.29 -3.89
C VAL A 36 -1.83 -7.18 -4.72
N PHE A 37 -0.94 -6.25 -4.36
CA PHE A 37 0.43 -6.17 -4.90
C PHE A 37 1.43 -5.88 -3.77
N ILE A 38 2.72 -6.12 -4.04
CA ILE A 38 3.79 -5.98 -3.04
C ILE A 38 4.59 -4.71 -3.31
N LYS A 39 4.91 -3.96 -2.25
CA LYS A 39 6.00 -2.97 -2.27
C LYS A 39 7.19 -3.50 -1.50
N ALA A 40 8.36 -3.44 -2.12
CA ALA A 40 9.58 -3.95 -1.53
C ALA A 40 10.07 -3.07 -0.37
N PRO A 41 10.74 -3.62 0.66
CA PRO A 41 11.16 -2.85 1.83
C PRO A 41 12.07 -1.64 1.53
N ASN A 42 12.83 -1.69 0.43
CA ASN A 42 13.68 -0.58 -0.02
C ASN A 42 12.88 0.64 -0.55
N THR A 43 11.55 0.56 -0.62
CA THR A 43 10.67 1.66 -1.02
C THR A 43 10.18 2.51 0.17
N PHE A 44 10.49 2.10 1.40
CA PHE A 44 10.03 2.81 2.59
C PHE A 44 10.86 4.07 2.85
N THR A 45 10.17 5.14 3.21
CA THR A 45 10.76 6.40 3.67
C THR A 45 10.09 6.80 4.97
N GLU A 46 10.86 7.39 5.89
CA GLU A 46 10.31 7.79 7.19
C GLU A 46 9.50 9.09 7.10
N HIS A 47 8.76 9.37 8.16
CA HIS A 47 8.04 10.62 8.31
C HIS A 47 8.97 11.84 8.17
N HIS A 48 8.52 12.84 7.40
CA HIS A 48 9.28 14.05 7.06
C HIS A 48 10.58 13.81 6.28
N GLN A 49 10.78 12.63 5.71
CA GLN A 49 11.88 12.38 4.76
C GLN A 49 11.48 12.76 3.33
N THR A 50 12.49 13.03 2.52
CA THR A 50 12.31 13.37 1.10
C THR A 50 12.02 12.11 0.29
N SER A 51 10.90 12.10 -0.42
CA SER A 51 10.65 11.15 -1.50
C SER A 51 11.24 11.67 -2.81
N VAL A 52 12.01 10.86 -3.52
CA VAL A 52 12.66 11.26 -4.77
C VAL A 52 11.78 10.87 -5.94
N ARG A 53 11.36 11.86 -6.72
CA ARG A 53 10.73 11.63 -8.02
C ARG A 53 11.81 11.20 -9.02
N PRO A 54 11.66 10.07 -9.72
CA PRO A 54 12.61 9.68 -10.77
C PRO A 54 12.72 10.73 -11.88
N ASN A 55 13.86 10.75 -12.58
CA ASN A 55 14.01 11.57 -13.78
C ASN A 55 13.11 11.02 -14.91
N ASN A 56 12.69 11.91 -15.82
CA ASN A 56 11.94 11.55 -17.03
C ASN A 56 10.58 10.86 -16.78
N VAL A 57 9.96 11.12 -15.63
CA VAL A 57 8.55 10.78 -15.39
C VAL A 57 7.72 12.05 -15.52
N GLU A 58 6.50 11.93 -16.01
CA GLU A 58 5.51 12.99 -16.06
C GLU A 58 4.63 12.92 -14.80
N TYR A 59 4.18 11.72 -14.42
CA TYR A 59 3.15 11.57 -13.39
C TYR A 59 3.55 10.65 -12.22
N MET A 60 3.95 11.28 -11.11
CA MET A 60 4.10 10.66 -9.79
C MET A 60 2.90 11.03 -8.93
N HIS A 61 2.02 10.06 -8.69
CA HIS A 61 0.76 10.25 -7.96
C HIS A 61 0.88 9.81 -6.51
N TYR A 62 0.31 10.57 -5.58
CA TYR A 62 0.23 10.23 -4.17
C TYR A 62 -1.10 9.51 -3.87
N GLU A 63 -1.06 8.53 -2.98
CA GLU A 63 -2.24 7.79 -2.51
C GLU A 63 -2.16 7.73 -0.99
N ALA A 64 -3.05 8.44 -0.29
CA ALA A 64 -3.06 8.45 1.17
C ALA A 64 -3.78 7.20 1.69
N GLU A 65 -3.05 6.34 2.38
CA GLU A 65 -3.53 5.01 2.74
C GLU A 65 -3.46 4.76 4.25
N LEU A 66 -4.46 4.03 4.75
CA LEU A 66 -4.42 3.41 6.08
C LEU A 66 -3.54 2.16 6.01
N VAL A 67 -2.56 2.06 6.90
CA VAL A 67 -1.71 0.89 7.02
C VAL A 67 -2.06 0.12 8.29
N VAL A 68 -2.33 -1.17 8.13
CA VAL A 68 -2.52 -2.12 9.22
C VAL A 68 -1.19 -2.80 9.52
N VAL A 69 -0.71 -2.67 10.77
CA VAL A 69 0.54 -3.30 11.20
C VAL A 69 0.24 -4.66 11.82
N ILE A 70 0.79 -5.72 11.25
CA ILE A 70 0.65 -7.09 11.77
C ILE A 70 1.71 -7.35 12.84
N GLY A 71 1.28 -7.73 14.05
CA GLY A 71 2.14 -7.90 15.22
C GLY A 71 2.66 -9.32 15.46
N LYS A 72 2.02 -10.32 14.85
CA LYS A 72 2.38 -11.74 15.02
C LYS A 72 2.13 -12.52 13.74
N THR A 73 2.90 -13.60 13.52
CA THR A 73 2.79 -14.43 12.30
C THR A 73 1.37 -14.96 12.12
N ALA A 74 0.75 -14.63 10.99
CA ALA A 74 -0.60 -15.07 10.61
C ALA A 74 -0.55 -16.14 9.51
N ARG A 75 -1.35 -17.19 9.64
CA ARG A 75 -1.55 -18.22 8.60
C ARG A 75 -2.94 -18.81 8.71
N LYS A 76 -3.74 -18.73 7.65
CA LYS A 76 -5.13 -19.25 7.60
C LYS A 76 -5.98 -18.77 8.79
N VAL A 77 -5.85 -17.49 9.15
CA VAL A 77 -6.59 -16.86 10.25
C VAL A 77 -8.03 -16.61 9.80
N SER A 78 -9.00 -16.89 10.67
CA SER A 78 -10.41 -16.59 10.39
C SER A 78 -10.67 -15.08 10.48
N GLU A 79 -11.73 -14.59 9.83
CA GLU A 79 -12.12 -13.19 9.92
C GLU A 79 -12.39 -12.76 11.37
N ALA A 80 -13.04 -13.62 12.15
CA ALA A 80 -13.38 -13.36 13.55
C ALA A 80 -12.15 -13.14 14.45
N GLU A 81 -11.03 -13.79 14.14
CA GLU A 81 -9.78 -13.71 14.91
C GLU A 81 -8.79 -12.69 14.34
N ALA A 82 -9.06 -12.14 13.15
CA ALA A 82 -8.11 -11.31 12.40
C ALA A 82 -7.59 -10.12 13.21
N MET A 83 -8.47 -9.48 13.97
CA MET A 83 -8.13 -8.30 14.78
C MET A 83 -7.13 -8.59 15.91
N GLU A 84 -7.02 -9.85 16.37
CA GLU A 84 -6.04 -10.24 17.38
C GLU A 84 -4.59 -10.25 16.86
N TYR A 85 -4.41 -10.18 15.54
CA TYR A 85 -3.10 -10.15 14.87
C TYR A 85 -2.62 -8.72 14.56
N VAL A 86 -3.48 -7.72 14.74
CA VAL A 86 -3.16 -6.32 14.48
C VAL A 86 -2.44 -5.71 15.69
N ALA A 87 -1.20 -5.25 15.49
CA ALA A 87 -0.44 -4.50 16.50
C ALA A 87 -0.88 -3.03 16.57
N GLY A 88 -1.40 -2.49 15.48
CA GLY A 88 -1.87 -1.11 15.41
C GLY A 88 -2.06 -0.63 13.98
N TYR A 89 -2.25 0.68 13.86
CA TYR A 89 -2.49 1.35 12.60
C TYR A 89 -1.58 2.56 12.45
N THR A 90 -1.37 2.96 11.20
CA THR A 90 -0.60 4.13 10.83
C THR A 90 -1.03 4.59 9.43
N VAL A 91 -0.40 5.65 8.92
CA VAL A 91 -0.64 6.18 7.59
C VAL A 91 0.59 5.99 6.70
N CYS A 92 0.35 5.82 5.41
CA CYS A 92 1.40 5.78 4.39
C CYS A 92 0.95 6.57 3.16
N ASN A 93 1.92 7.01 2.38
CA ASN A 93 1.68 7.50 1.03
C ASN A 93 2.16 6.44 0.03
N ASP A 94 1.23 5.73 -0.61
CA ASP A 94 1.55 4.78 -1.69
C ASP A 94 1.81 5.54 -2.99
N TYR A 95 3.03 6.05 -3.13
CA TYR A 95 3.43 6.69 -4.39
C TYR A 95 3.39 5.69 -5.55
N ALA A 96 2.68 6.09 -6.60
CA ALA A 96 2.61 5.41 -7.87
C ALA A 96 3.22 6.27 -8.98
N ILE A 97 4.23 5.75 -9.68
CA ILE A 97 4.72 6.35 -10.92
C ILE A 97 3.85 5.81 -12.05
N ARG A 98 2.89 6.61 -12.50
CA ARG A 98 1.85 6.16 -13.43
C ARG A 98 2.40 5.79 -14.80
N ASP A 99 3.44 6.50 -15.24
CA ASP A 99 4.21 6.23 -16.45
C ASP A 99 4.80 4.80 -16.50
N TYR A 100 5.00 4.16 -15.34
CA TYR A 100 5.58 2.81 -15.24
C TYR A 100 4.54 1.71 -15.02
N LEU A 101 3.27 2.06 -14.83
CA LEU A 101 2.22 1.08 -14.54
C LEU A 101 2.02 0.11 -15.70
N GLU A 102 2.10 0.60 -16.93
CA GLU A 102 1.82 -0.19 -18.14
C GLU A 102 2.93 -1.15 -18.52
N ASN A 103 4.13 -1.04 -17.92
CA ASN A 103 5.31 -1.75 -18.43
C ASN A 103 5.95 -2.75 -17.45
N TYR A 104 5.78 -2.64 -16.11
CA TYR A 104 6.62 -3.45 -15.20
C TYR A 104 6.03 -3.92 -13.86
N TYR A 105 5.02 -3.27 -13.23
CA TYR A 105 4.81 -3.46 -11.77
C TYR A 105 3.38 -3.57 -11.22
N ARG A 106 2.30 -3.34 -11.98
CA ARG A 106 0.91 -3.59 -11.52
C ARG A 106 0.11 -4.36 -12.60
N PRO A 107 -0.80 -5.27 -12.22
CA PRO A 107 -1.71 -5.91 -13.18
C PRO A 107 -2.59 -4.86 -13.88
N ASN A 108 -2.90 -5.09 -15.15
CA ASN A 108 -3.90 -4.32 -15.88
C ASN A 108 -5.22 -4.34 -15.10
N LEU A 109 -5.79 -3.17 -14.85
CA LEU A 109 -7.22 -3.00 -14.61
C LEU A 109 -7.84 -2.54 -15.93
#